data_AF-A0A348MXP9-F1
#
_entry.id   AF-A0A348MXP9-F1
#
_cell.length_a   1.000
_cell.length_b   1.000
_cell.length_c   1.000
_cell.angle_alpha   90.00
_cell.angle_beta   90.00
_cell.angle_gamma   90.00
#
_symmetry.space_group_name_H-M   'P 1'
#
loop_
_entity.id
_entity.type
_entity.pdbx_description
1 polymer ?
#
loop_
_entity_poly.entity_id
_entity_poly.type
_entity_poly.pdbx_seq_one_letter_code
_entity_poly.pdbx_strand_id
1 'polypeptide(L)' 'MFGLFSRDPSKKMRTKYDKLLEDAMHAQRRGDIKSYSMLTAEAEALWEQIEKLQQENG' A
#
# COMPACT_ATOMS: atom_id res chain seq x y z
N MET A 1 20.77 10.88 -3.96
CA MET A 1 21.45 9.62 -4.31
C MET A 1 20.53 8.82 -5.21
N PHE A 2 20.86 8.74 -6.51
CA PHE A 2 20.08 8.06 -7.55
C PHE A 2 20.55 6.60 -7.69
N GLY A 3 20.13 5.76 -6.77
CA GLY A 3 19.91 4.35 -7.00
C GLY A 3 18.53 4.11 -6.41
N LEU A 4 17.54 3.62 -7.14
CA LEU A 4 17.21 2.21 -7.12
C LEU A 4 15.99 2.04 -8.03
N PHE A 5 16.17 2.00 -9.35
CA PHE A 5 15.16 1.40 -10.23
C PHE A 5 15.27 -0.12 -10.11
N SER A 6 15.00 -0.66 -8.92
CA SER A 6 14.69 -2.08 -8.81
C SER A 6 13.43 -2.31 -9.61
N ARG A 7 13.58 -3.05 -10.71
CA ARG A 7 12.58 -3.48 -11.69
C ARG A 7 11.61 -4.51 -11.10
N ASP A 8 11.30 -4.35 -9.83
CA ASP A 8 10.45 -5.25 -9.06
C ASP A 8 9.09 -4.57 -8.92
N PRO A 9 8.07 -4.97 -9.69
CA PRO A 9 6.75 -4.35 -9.65
C PRO A 9 6.16 -4.37 -8.23
N SER A 10 6.55 -5.36 -7.41
CA SER A 10 6.13 -5.46 -6.01
C SER A 10 6.62 -4.29 -5.15
N LYS A 11 7.79 -3.71 -5.41
CA LYS A 11 8.33 -2.59 -4.64
C LYS A 11 7.52 -1.31 -4.81
N LYS A 12 7.08 -1.01 -6.04
CA LYS A 12 6.21 0.15 -6.29
C LYS A 12 4.87 -0.01 -5.58
N MET A 13 4.31 -1.22 -5.61
CA MET A 13 3.07 -1.52 -4.90
C MET A 13 3.23 -1.41 -3.38
N ARG A 14 4.35 -1.88 -2.81
CA ARG A 14 4.66 -1.71 -1.38
C ARG A 14 4.72 -0.23 -0.97
N THR A 15 5.38 0.62 -1.75
CA THR A 15 5.39 2.07 -1.46
C THR A 15 3.99 2.69 -1.53
N LYS A 16 3.14 2.25 -2.47
CA LYS A 16 1.73 2.72 -2.53
C LYS A 16 0.94 2.23 -1.30
N TYR A 17 1.15 0.98 -0.88
CA TYR A 17 0.55 0.41 0.32
C TYR A 17 0.91 1.20 1.58
N ASP A 18 2.20 1.49 1.78
CA ASP A 18 2.68 2.27 2.93
C ASP A 18 2.02 3.65 2.97
N LYS A 19 1.87 4.30 1.81
CA LYS A 19 1.21 5.59 1.70
C LYS A 19 -0.28 5.52 2.05
N LEU A 20 -1.00 4.49 1.59
CA LEU A 20 -2.41 4.29 1.94
C LEU A 20 -2.59 4.11 3.45
N LEU A 21 -1.68 3.38 4.11
CA LEU A 21 -1.69 3.23 5.56
C LEU A 21 -1.40 4.53 6.30
N GLU A 22 -0.44 5.33 5.83
CA GLU A 22 -0.15 6.65 6.39
C GLU A 22 -1.37 7.59 6.28
N ASP A 23 -1.98 7.65 5.10
CA ASP A 23 -3.18 8.45 4.85
C ASP A 23 -4.35 7.96 5.72
N ALA A 24 -4.53 6.64 5.87
CA ALA A 24 -5.53 6.05 6.74
C ALA A 24 -5.29 6.44 8.22
N MET A 25 -4.05 6.39 8.69
CA MET A 25 -3.66 6.80 10.04
C MET A 25 -3.99 8.28 10.30
N HIS A 26 -3.77 9.15 9.31
CA HIS A 26 -4.17 10.56 9.38
C HIS A 26 -5.70 10.76 9.35
N ALA A 27 -6.42 9.97 8.55
CA ALA A 27 -7.89 9.99 8.54
C ALA A 27 -8.46 9.57 9.90
N GLN A 28 -7.96 8.47 10.47
CA GLN A 28 -8.34 7.98 11.78
C GLN A 28 -8.09 9.02 12.89
N ARG A 29 -6.90 9.63 12.92
CA ARG A 29 -6.56 10.68 13.91
C ARG A 29 -7.45 11.91 13.83
N ARG A 30 -7.99 12.23 12.64
CA ARG A 30 -8.91 13.35 12.45
C ARG A 30 -10.38 12.97 12.67
N GLY A 31 -10.66 11.70 12.98
CA GLY A 31 -12.02 11.19 13.15
C GLY A 31 -12.78 10.98 11.83
N ASP A 32 -12.09 10.98 10.69
CA ASP A 32 -12.68 10.70 9.38
C ASP A 32 -12.78 9.18 9.16
N ILE A 33 -13.78 8.57 9.78
CA ILE A 33 -13.99 7.12 9.76
C ILE A 33 -14.26 6.63 8.33
N LYS A 34 -15.00 7.40 7.52
CA LYS A 34 -15.31 7.01 6.15
C LYS A 34 -14.04 6.90 5.31
N SER A 35 -13.19 7.92 5.34
CA SER A 35 -11.93 7.89 4.60
C SER A 35 -11.00 6.81 5.14
N TYR A 36 -10.92 6.64 6.47
CA TYR A 36 -10.16 5.55 7.08
C TYR A 36 -10.58 4.18 6.53
N SER A 37 -11.87 3.85 6.60
CA SER A 37 -12.38 2.57 6.10
C SER A 37 -12.08 2.35 4.62
N MET A 38 -12.22 3.38 3.78
CA MET A 38 -11.93 3.30 2.35
C MET A 38 -10.43 3.09 2.08
N LEU A 39 -9.57 3.85 2.75
CA LEU A 39 -8.12 3.78 2.57
C LEU A 39 -7.55 2.45 3.08
N THR A 40 -8.06 1.94 4.20
CA THR A 40 -7.68 0.62 4.71
C THR A 40 -8.12 -0.50 3.76
N ALA A 41 -9.34 -0.44 3.22
CA ALA A 41 -9.80 -1.42 2.23
C ALA A 41 -8.97 -1.37 0.94
N GLU A 42 -8.57 -0.19 0.46
CA GLU A 42 -7.67 -0.07 -0.69
C GLU A 42 -6.27 -0.66 -0.38
N ALA A 43 -5.77 -0.44 0.84
CA ALA A 43 -4.49 -1.00 1.28
C ALA A 43 -4.53 -2.54 1.32
N GLU A 44 -5.59 -3.13 1.88
CA GLU A 44 -5.79 -4.58 1.92
C GLU A 44 -5.85 -5.19 0.50
N ALA A 45 -6.65 -4.59 -0.39
CA ALA A 45 -6.76 -5.06 -1.77
C ALA A 45 -5.42 -4.96 -2.55
N LEU A 46 -4.58 -3.97 -2.20
CA LEU A 46 -3.25 -3.83 -2.77
C LEU A 46 -2.27 -4.86 -2.18
N TRP A 47 -2.39 -5.18 -0.89
CA TRP A 47 -1.59 -6.20 -0.23
C TRP A 47 -1.83 -7.59 -0.85
N GLU A 48 -3.09 -7.95 -1.10
CA GLU A 48 -3.42 -9.20 -1.79
C GLU A 48 -2.77 -9.29 -3.18
N GLN A 49 -2.69 -8.17 -3.92
CA GLN A 49 -2.01 -8.13 -5.22
C GLN A 49 -0.50 -8.32 -5.07
N ILE A 50 0.10 -7.72 -4.04
CA ILE A 50 1.53 -7.90 -3.73
C ILE A 50 1.80 -9.37 -3.40
N GLU A 51 0.99 -9.99 -2.55
CA GLU A 51 1.16 -11.41 -2.17
C GLU A 51 1.05 -12.33 -3.38
N LYS A 52 0.05 -12.12 -4.26
CA LYS A 52 -0.09 -12.90 -5.50
C LYS A 52 1.14 -12.76 -6.41
N LEU A 53 1.61 -11.53 -6.62
CA LEU A 53 2.83 -11.29 -7.41
C LEU A 53 4.07 -11.92 -6.76
N GLN A 54 4.16 -11.96 -5.44
CA GLN A 54 5.28 -12.61 -4.75
C GLN A 54 5.24 -14.13 -4.87
N GLN A 55 4.04 -14.72 -4.86
CA GLN A 55 3.85 -16.16 -5.09
C GLN A 55 4.13 -16.56 -6.54
N GLU A 56 3.76 -15.73 -7.51
CA GLU A 56 4.03 -16.00 -8.94
C GLU A 56 5.51 -15.87 -9.31
N ASN A 57 6.29 -15.07 -8.57
CA ASN A 57 7.72 -14.82 -8.82
C ASN A 57 8.66 -15.68 -7.95
N GLY A 58 8.14 -16.60 -7.13
CA GLY A 58 8.91 -17.54 -6.29
C GLY A 58 8.98 -18.92 -6.90
#